data_AF-A0A6G3PXQ9-F1
#
_entry.id   AF-A0A6G3PXQ9-F1
#
_cell.length_a   1.000
_cell.length_b   1.000
_cell.length_c   1.000
_cell.angle_alpha   90.00
_cell.angle_beta   90.00
_cell.angle_gamma   90.00
#
_symmetry.space_group_name_H-M   'P 1'
#
loop_
_entity.id
_entity.type
_entity.pdbx_description
1 polymer ?
#
loop_
_entity_poly.entity_id
_entity_poly.type
_entity_poly.pdbx_seq_one_letter_code
_entity_poly.pdbx_strand_id
1 'polypeptide(L)' 'VGKYVELPDAYKSLNEALLHAGITHRSKVEIIYIDAESLENDDLSRLNDVDAILVPGGFGERGTQGKMNAIRF' A
#
# COMPACT_ATOMS: atom_id res chain seq x y z
N VAL A 1 0.54 -1.15 -0.26
CA VAL A 1 1.18 -2.45 0.08
C VAL A 1 2.40 -2.23 0.98
N GLY A 2 2.26 -2.48 2.28
CA GLY A 2 3.26 -2.12 3.29
C GLY A 2 3.68 -3.29 4.18
N LYS A 3 4.80 -3.12 4.88
CA LYS A 3 5.34 -4.09 5.86
C LYS A 3 4.73 -3.94 7.26
N TYR A 4 4.25 -2.73 7.58
CA TYR A 4 3.74 -2.37 8.90
C TYR A 4 2.29 -1.91 8.80
N VAL A 5 1.43 -2.77 8.26
CA VAL A 5 -0.01 -2.45 8.11
C VAL A 5 -0.73 -2.33 9.46
N GLU A 6 -0.20 -2.94 10.52
CA GLU A 6 -0.71 -2.82 11.89
C GLU A 6 -0.21 -1.57 12.64
N LEU A 7 0.72 -0.82 12.05
CA LEU A 7 1.23 0.42 12.65
C LEU A 7 0.95 1.60 11.70
N PRO A 8 -0.26 2.19 11.74
CA PRO A 8 -0.65 3.29 10.85
C PRO A 8 0.33 4.46 10.86
N ASP A 9 0.98 4.70 12.01
CA ASP A 9 1.97 5.78 12.18
C ASP A 9 3.21 5.60 11.29
N ALA A 10 3.55 4.37 10.90
CA ALA A 10 4.66 4.10 9.99
C ALA A 10 4.49 4.77 8.62
N TYR A 11 3.26 5.13 8.26
CA TYR A 11 2.90 5.73 6.98
C TYR A 11 2.24 7.11 7.12
N LYS A 12 2.34 7.76 8.29
CA LYS A 12 1.66 9.03 8.58
C LYS A 12 1.88 10.08 7.50
N SER A 13 3.13 10.32 7.09
CA SER A 13 3.44 11.32 6.07
C SER A 13 2.83 11.00 4.70
N LEU A 14 2.74 9.72 4.32
CA LEU A 14 2.11 9.31 3.07
C LEU A 14 0.59 9.50 3.12
N ASN A 15 -0.02 9.15 4.26
CA ASN A 15 -1.46 9.30 4.45
C ASN A 15 -1.89 10.77 4.38
N GLU A 16 -1.14 11.68 5.02
CA GLU A 16 -1.43 13.12 4.95
C GLU A 16 -1.24 13.66 3.52
N ALA A 17 -0.22 13.21 2.79
CA ALA A 17 -0.02 13.62 1.41
C ALA A 17 -1.19 13.18 0.50
N LEU A 18 -1.66 11.94 0.64
CA LEU A 18 -2.82 11.43 -0.10
C LEU A 18 -4.11 12.14 0.29
N LEU A 19 -4.31 12.42 1.58
CA LEU A 19 -5.44 13.19 2.07
C LEU A 19 -5.47 14.59 1.46
N HIS A 20 -4.35 15.31 1.47
CA HIS A 20 -4.25 16.65 0.88
C HIS A 20 -4.52 16.62 -0.63
N ALA A 21 -3.98 15.63 -1.34
CA ALA A 21 -4.25 15.44 -2.76
C ALA A 21 -5.75 15.19 -3.02
N GLY A 22 -6.41 14.37 -2.20
CA GLY A 22 -7.85 14.14 -2.28
C GLY A 22 -8.67 15.43 -2.12
N ILE A 23 -8.33 16.26 -1.13
CA ILE A 23 -8.98 17.57 -0.91
C ILE A 23 -8.84 18.46 -2.15
N THR A 24 -7.62 18.58 -2.71
CA THR A 24 -7.37 19.39 -3.90
C THR A 24 -8.21 18.93 -5.11
N HIS A 25 -8.40 17.63 -5.27
CA HIS A 25 -9.16 17.04 -6.38
C HIS A 25 -10.65 16.80 -6.05
N ARG A 26 -11.13 17.31 -4.91
CA ARG A 26 -12.51 17.11 -4.42
C ARG A 26 -12.94 15.64 -4.42
N SER A 27 -12.00 14.74 -4.12
CA SER A 27 -12.17 13.30 -4.16
C SER A 27 -11.79 12.69 -2.82
N LYS A 28 -12.57 11.72 -2.34
CA LYS A 28 -12.26 11.00 -1.11
C LYS A 28 -11.27 9.88 -1.45
N VAL A 29 -10.06 9.97 -0.90
CA VAL A 29 -9.08 8.88 -1.01
C VAL A 29 -9.34 7.87 0.10
N GLU A 30 -9.66 6.64 -0.27
CA GLU A 30 -9.79 5.51 0.65
C GLU A 30 -8.50 4.68 0.64
N ILE A 31 -7.86 4.54 1.80
CA ILE A 31 -6.58 3.83 1.92
C ILE A 31 -6.85 2.43 2.46
N ILE A 32 -6.60 1.42 1.63
CA ILE A 32 -6.65 0.01 2.01
C ILE A 32 -5.22 -0.48 2.29
N TYR A 33 -4.98 -0.91 3.52
CA TYR A 33 -3.70 -1.46 3.94
C TYR A 33 -3.61 -2.95 3.58
N ILE A 34 -2.62 -3.29 2.76
CA ILE A 34 -2.33 -4.66 2.35
C ILE A 34 -0.93 -5.01 2.82
N ASP A 35 -0.82 -6.11 3.58
CA ASP A 35 0.45 -6.66 4.02
C ASP A 35 1.22 -7.21 2.82
N ALA A 36 2.47 -6.77 2.65
CA ALA A 36 3.35 -7.25 1.61
C ALA A 36 3.58 -8.77 1.71
N GLU A 37 3.69 -9.35 2.90
CA GLU A 37 3.91 -10.81 3.05
C GLU A 37 2.71 -11.62 2.53
N SER A 38 1.50 -11.08 2.63
CA SER A 38 0.30 -11.77 2.12
C SER A 38 0.30 -11.92 0.59
N LEU A 39 1.16 -11.19 -0.12
CA LEU A 39 1.28 -11.21 -1.58
C LEU A 39 2.49 -12.02 -2.09
N GLU A 40 3.23 -12.69 -1.19
CA GLU A 40 4.39 -13.52 -1.57
C GLU A 40 3.97 -14.86 -2.19
N ASN A 41 2.75 -15.32 -1.94
CA ASN A 41 2.22 -16.59 -2.45
C ASN A 41 1.50 -16.46 -3.81
N ASP A 42 1.75 -15.37 -4.54
CA ASP A 42 1.13 -15.02 -5.84
C ASP A 42 -0.41 -14.88 -5.86
N ASP A 43 -1.09 -14.98 -4.71
CA ASP A 43 -2.49 -14.57 -4.59
C ASP A 43 -2.59 -13.04 -4.52
N LEU A 44 -2.85 -12.43 -5.67
CA LEU A 44 -3.00 -11.00 -5.84
C LEU A 44 -4.45 -10.54 -5.87
N SER A 45 -5.40 -11.41 -5.51
CA SER A 45 -6.84 -11.11 -5.56
C SER A 45 -7.23 -9.85 -4.76
N ARG A 46 -6.49 -9.55 -3.69
CA ARG A 46 -6.65 -8.35 -2.85
C ARG A 46 -6.38 -7.02 -3.58
N LEU A 47 -5.75 -7.07 -4.76
CA LEU A 47 -5.43 -5.91 -5.58
C LEU A 47 -6.47 -5.63 -6.67
N ASN A 48 -7.48 -6.50 -6.86
CA ASN A 48 -8.46 -6.37 -7.93
C ASN A 48 -9.42 -5.18 -7.74
N ASP A 49 -9.72 -4.83 -6.49
CA ASP A 49 -10.77 -3.86 -6.16
C ASP A 49 -10.22 -2.46 -5.83
N VAL A 50 -8.96 -2.17 -6.18
CA VAL A 50 -8.34 -0.86 -5.92
C VAL A 50 -8.05 -0.10 -7.21
N ASP A 51 -8.23 1.22 -7.16
CA ASP A 51 -7.96 2.10 -8.32
C ASP A 51 -6.46 2.36 -8.53
N ALA A 52 -5.64 2.21 -7.47
CA ALA A 52 -4.21 2.46 -7.51
C ALA A 52 -3.45 1.69 -6.41
N ILE A 53 -2.19 1.36 -6.70
CA ILE A 53 -1.29 0.66 -5.77
C ILE A 53 -0.12 1.57 -5.39
N LEU A 54 0.00 1.89 -4.11
CA LEU A 54 1.17 2.54 -3.53
C LEU A 54 2.07 1.52 -2.82
N VAL A 55 3.32 1.41 -3.28
CA VAL A 55 4.35 0.56 -2.67
C VAL A 55 5.42 1.45 -2.01
N PRO A 56 5.30 1.78 -0.71
CA PRO A 56 6.29 2.59 -0.02
C PRO A 56 7.60 1.84 0.24
N GLY A 57 8.62 2.59 0.66
CA GLY A 57 9.87 2.02 1.18
C GLY A 57 9.62 0.99 2.30
N GLY A 58 10.50 0.01 2.42
CA GLY A 58 10.47 -0.97 3.50
C GLY A 58 11.88 -1.25 3.97
N PHE A 59 12.08 -1.26 5.29
CA PHE A 59 13.38 -1.57 5.88
C PHE A 59 13.53 -3.09 6.04
N GLY A 60 14.67 -3.65 5.62
CA GLY A 60 14.97 -5.08 5.67
C GLY A 60 14.25 -5.91 4.60
N GLU A 61 14.50 -7.22 4.59
CA GLU A 61 14.11 -8.12 3.47
C GLU A 61 12.65 -8.62 3.52
N ARG A 62 12.03 -8.65 4.71
CA ARG A 62 10.65 -9.15 4.89
C ARG A 62 9.64 -8.41 3.99
N GLY A 63 8.84 -9.16 3.23
CA GLY A 63 7.81 -8.62 2.34
C GLY A 63 8.34 -8.11 0.99
N THR A 64 9.62 -8.35 0.66
CA THR A 64 10.21 -7.84 -0.59
C THR A 64 9.57 -8.49 -1.82
N GLN A 65 9.34 -9.81 -1.79
CA GLN A 65 8.76 -10.51 -2.93
C GLN A 65 7.33 -10.04 -3.20
N GLY A 66 6.52 -9.88 -2.16
CA GLY A 66 5.13 -9.44 -2.32
C GLY A 66 5.03 -7.99 -2.79
N LYS A 67 5.98 -7.12 -2.41
CA LYS A 67 6.11 -5.79 -3.02
C LYS A 67 6.44 -5.86 -4.50
N MET A 68 7.35 -6.74 -4.92
CA MET A 68 7.66 -6.93 -6.34
C MET A 68 6.46 -7.46 -7.12
N ASN A 69 5.70 -8.40 -6.54
CA ASN A 69 4.48 -8.92 -7.14
C ASN A 69 3.43 -7.82 -7.30
N ALA A 70 3.24 -6.98 -6.28
CA ALA A 70 2.32 -5.84 -6.33
C ALA A 70 2.71 -4.77 -7.38
N ILE A 71 4.01 -4.61 -7.69
CA ILE A 71 4.48 -3.68 -8.74
C ILE A 71 4.23 -4.25 -10.14
N ARG A 72 4.19 -5.58 -10.30
CA ARG A 72 3.99 -6.27 -11.58
C ARG A 72 2.52 -6.43 -11.97
N PHE A 73 1.61 -6.37 -10.99
CA PHE A 73 0.18 -6.44 -11.18
C PHE A 73 -0.33 -5.24 -11.98
#